data_AF-A0A4U9UU72-F1
#
_entry.id   AF-A0A4U9UU72-F1
#
_cell.length_a   1.000
_cell.length_b   1.000
_cell.length_c   1.000
_cell.angle_alpha   90.00
_cell.angle_beta   90.00
_cell.angle_gamma   90.00
#
_symmetry.space_group_name_H-M   'P 1'
#
loop_
_entity.id
_entity.type
_entity.pdbx_description
1 polymer ?
#
loop_
_entity_poly.entity_id
_entity_poly.type
_entity_poly.pdbx_seq_one_letter_code
_entity_poly.pdbx_strand_id
1 'polypeptide(L)'
;MSRPASCKNQRPDYEHFDFPGRFKDEQHGKAFTHYRLEALRNDANLGQGQSNDFTLQPGLLFSADQPPAWRFEPPVATTEHSAQRQPASSARAGVRWARHHAEQPVRFPAAHPNLATDADAKTEHGWPTDRDGGGPAGEEIYCDEFGRIRLQFLWDRYGKSNDNSSCWIRVTQPWAGQGWGMLAIPRIGQEVVVDFLHGDPDQPIVTGRTYHANNIPPGSLPASKTQMAFRSKTHKGEGFNELRFEDAKGGEGLFMHAQKDMSTTVLNDRATQVMHDHTEAIGHDQVLSVRNDRFKEIQGKEVTAISKDRQIAVEGGSLLEVKKKHLHLLHQRRHQDFYGRCQHYVGPCGQY
;
A
#
# COMPACT_ATOMS: atom_id res chain seq x y z
N MET A 1 42.59 15.41 -8.76
CA MET A 1 42.17 15.61 -10.16
C MET A 1 42.29 17.09 -10.48
N SER A 2 43.08 17.44 -11.49
CA SER A 2 43.34 18.82 -11.91
C SER A 2 42.07 19.45 -12.51
N ARG A 3 41.77 20.70 -12.14
CA ARG A 3 40.61 21.44 -12.63
C ARG A 3 40.76 21.75 -14.12
N PRO A 4 39.71 21.58 -14.96
CA PRO A 4 39.71 22.12 -16.31
C PRO A 4 39.81 23.66 -16.27
N ALA A 5 40.46 24.24 -17.28
CA ALA A 5 40.74 25.68 -17.36
C ALA A 5 39.47 26.57 -17.32
N SER A 6 38.30 26.00 -17.58
CA SER A 6 36.98 26.65 -17.61
C SER A 6 36.39 27.01 -16.22
N CYS A 7 37.00 26.60 -15.11
CA CYS A 7 36.45 26.78 -13.75
C CYS A 7 37.21 27.80 -12.86
N LYS A 8 38.10 28.65 -13.40
CA LYS A 8 38.94 29.55 -12.58
C LYS A 8 38.15 30.57 -11.73
N ASN A 9 36.94 30.95 -12.15
CA ASN A 9 36.11 31.94 -11.46
C ASN A 9 34.97 31.33 -10.64
N GLN A 10 34.95 30.00 -10.46
CA GLN A 10 33.91 29.33 -9.68
C GLN A 10 34.31 29.21 -8.21
N ARG A 11 33.37 29.61 -7.34
CA ARG A 11 33.47 29.45 -5.89
C ARG A 11 33.50 27.96 -5.53
N PRO A 12 34.47 27.49 -4.73
CA PRO A 12 34.56 26.09 -4.32
C PRO A 12 33.52 25.68 -3.28
N ASP A 13 32.88 26.67 -2.64
CA ASP A 13 31.94 26.54 -1.51
C ASP A 13 30.46 26.52 -1.93
N TYR A 14 30.16 26.77 -3.20
CA TYR A 14 28.78 26.78 -3.69
C TYR A 14 28.37 25.41 -4.22
N GLU A 15 27.43 24.78 -3.52
CA GLU A 15 26.88 23.47 -3.86
C GLU A 15 25.42 23.60 -4.32
N HIS A 16 25.01 22.76 -5.27
CA HIS A 16 23.64 22.67 -5.76
C HIS A 16 23.07 21.29 -5.43
N PHE A 17 21.92 21.25 -4.75
CA PHE A 17 21.23 20.03 -4.36
C PHE A 17 19.81 20.02 -4.92
N ASP A 18 19.37 18.87 -5.44
CA ASP A 18 18.04 18.67 -6.03
C ASP A 18 17.54 17.25 -5.73
N PHE A 19 16.24 17.10 -5.49
CA PHE A 19 15.58 15.82 -5.18
C PHE A 19 14.10 15.84 -5.61
N PRO A 20 13.58 14.77 -6.26
CA PRO A 20 14.24 13.49 -6.60
C PRO A 20 15.04 13.51 -7.92
N GLY A 21 16.07 12.67 -8.02
CA GLY A 21 16.98 12.62 -9.19
C GLY A 21 16.55 11.73 -10.36
N ARG A 22 15.43 10.99 -10.25
CA ARG A 22 14.88 10.07 -11.28
C ARG A 22 15.82 8.95 -11.77
N PHE A 23 16.63 8.36 -10.89
CA PHE A 23 17.46 7.18 -11.17
C PHE A 23 17.33 6.13 -10.06
N LYS A 24 17.62 4.86 -10.38
CA LYS A 24 17.56 3.74 -9.42
C LYS A 24 18.94 3.21 -9.02
N ASP A 25 19.94 3.41 -9.87
CA ASP A 25 21.31 2.95 -9.66
C ASP A 25 22.32 4.10 -9.76
N GLU A 26 23.51 3.84 -9.20
CA GLU A 26 24.58 4.83 -9.10
C GLU A 26 25.15 5.26 -10.46
N GLN A 27 25.17 4.36 -11.45
CA GLN A 27 25.74 4.65 -12.77
C GLN A 27 24.89 5.70 -13.49
N HIS A 28 23.58 5.49 -13.57
CA HIS A 28 22.67 6.48 -14.15
C HIS A 28 22.62 7.76 -13.30
N GLY A 29 22.68 7.64 -11.98
CA GLY A 29 22.74 8.80 -11.08
C GLY A 29 23.94 9.70 -11.33
N LYS A 30 25.14 9.12 -11.53
CA LYS A 30 26.35 9.87 -11.91
C LYS A 30 26.19 10.58 -13.25
N ALA A 31 25.64 9.89 -14.26
CA ALA A 31 25.43 10.46 -15.59
C ALA A 31 24.44 11.64 -15.54
N PHE A 32 23.26 11.47 -14.92
CA PHE A 32 22.26 12.53 -14.80
C PHE A 32 22.76 13.73 -14.00
N THR A 33 23.46 13.48 -12.89
CA THR A 33 24.08 14.54 -12.09
C THR A 33 25.11 15.32 -12.91
N HIS A 34 25.93 14.62 -13.70
CA HIS A 34 26.92 15.24 -14.57
C HIS A 34 26.25 16.13 -15.63
N TYR A 35 25.26 15.62 -16.35
CA TYR A 35 24.52 16.40 -17.36
C TYR A 35 23.80 17.60 -16.75
N ARG A 36 23.20 17.46 -15.57
CA ARG A 36 22.54 18.57 -14.87
C ARG A 36 23.55 19.62 -14.43
N LEU A 37 24.72 19.21 -13.95
CA LEU A 37 25.79 20.13 -13.58
C LEU A 37 26.35 20.89 -14.79
N GLU A 38 26.53 20.20 -15.92
CA GLU A 38 26.92 20.84 -17.17
C GLU A 38 25.85 21.83 -17.65
N ALA A 39 24.57 21.46 -17.56
CA ALA A 39 23.44 22.32 -17.88
C ALA A 39 23.34 23.55 -16.95
N LEU A 40 23.69 23.43 -15.67
CA LEU A 40 23.73 24.57 -14.73
C LEU A 40 24.93 25.48 -14.96
N ARG A 41 26.03 24.93 -15.50
CA ARG A 41 27.25 25.68 -15.84
C ARG A 41 27.25 26.20 -17.27
N ASN A 42 26.16 25.97 -17.95
CA ASN A 42 26.01 26.18 -19.37
C ASN A 42 26.19 27.67 -19.75
N ASP A 43 25.77 28.58 -18.88
CA ASP A 43 25.94 30.04 -19.02
C ASP A 43 27.25 30.59 -18.44
N ALA A 44 28.09 29.74 -17.83
CA ALA A 44 29.30 30.19 -17.15
C ALA A 44 30.35 30.76 -18.13
N ASN A 45 30.34 30.31 -19.38
CA ASN A 45 31.20 30.83 -20.45
C ASN A 45 30.32 31.18 -21.65
N LEU A 46 29.72 32.36 -21.59
CA LEU A 46 28.82 32.88 -22.61
C LEU A 46 29.52 33.94 -23.46
N GLY A 47 29.56 33.72 -24.77
CA GLY A 47 29.87 34.77 -25.75
C GLY A 47 28.59 35.45 -26.21
N GLN A 48 28.69 36.71 -26.65
CA GLN A 48 27.64 37.38 -27.43
C GLN A 48 28.33 38.11 -28.58
N GLY A 49 27.69 38.15 -29.74
CA GLY A 49 28.24 38.77 -30.94
C GLY A 49 27.15 39.42 -31.76
N GLN A 50 27.52 39.96 -32.92
CA GLN A 50 26.59 40.43 -33.94
C GLN A 50 27.16 40.01 -35.29
N SER A 51 26.30 39.60 -36.23
CA SER A 51 26.74 39.13 -37.55
C SER A 51 25.67 39.40 -38.59
N ASN A 52 26.12 39.84 -39.77
CA ASN A 52 25.28 39.97 -40.96
C ASN A 52 25.17 38.67 -41.78
N ASP A 53 25.76 37.57 -41.29
CA ASP A 53 25.59 36.25 -41.88
C ASP A 53 24.20 35.69 -41.52
N PHE A 54 23.33 35.61 -42.53
CA PHE A 54 21.97 35.09 -42.39
C PHE A 54 21.91 33.56 -42.35
N THR A 55 23.03 32.87 -42.58
CA THR A 55 23.11 31.40 -42.56
C THR A 55 23.35 30.83 -41.15
N LEU A 56 23.67 31.69 -40.18
CA LEU A 56 23.85 31.29 -38.79
C LEU A 56 22.54 30.72 -38.23
N GLN A 57 22.61 29.49 -37.72
CA GLN A 57 21.51 28.75 -37.12
C GLN A 57 21.98 28.07 -35.84
N PRO A 58 21.08 27.87 -34.86
CA PRO A 58 21.39 27.08 -33.68
C PRO A 58 21.97 25.70 -34.04
N GLY A 59 23.06 25.30 -33.39
CA GLY A 59 23.75 24.03 -33.60
C GLY A 59 24.93 24.08 -34.58
N LEU A 60 25.09 25.15 -35.37
CA LEU A 60 26.24 25.29 -36.27
C LEU A 60 27.51 25.69 -35.53
N LEU A 61 28.63 25.08 -35.92
CA LEU A 61 29.97 25.53 -35.54
C LEU A 61 30.41 26.63 -36.51
N PHE A 62 31.11 27.64 -36.00
CA PHE A 62 31.72 28.68 -36.80
C PHE A 62 33.11 29.00 -36.25
N SER A 63 33.98 29.53 -37.11
CA SER A 63 35.28 30.03 -36.73
C SER A 63 35.23 31.55 -36.67
N ALA A 64 35.79 32.14 -35.61
CA ALA A 64 35.96 33.58 -35.46
C ALA A 64 37.45 33.93 -35.58
N ASP A 65 37.78 35.06 -36.22
CA ASP A 65 39.17 35.52 -36.33
C ASP A 65 39.79 35.86 -34.98
N GLN A 66 38.96 36.29 -34.02
CA GLN A 66 39.33 36.53 -32.62
C GLN A 66 38.43 35.69 -31.72
N PRO A 67 38.69 34.37 -31.60
CA PRO A 67 37.86 33.52 -30.77
C PRO A 67 38.08 33.88 -29.29
N PRO A 68 37.03 33.76 -28.44
CA PRO A 68 37.20 33.89 -27.01
C PRO A 68 38.24 32.90 -26.50
N ALA A 69 39.10 33.32 -25.56
CA ALA A 69 40.25 32.53 -25.09
C ALA A 69 39.90 31.17 -24.47
N TRP A 70 38.62 30.89 -24.23
CA TRP A 70 38.11 29.69 -23.56
C TRP A 70 37.51 28.63 -24.51
N ARG A 71 37.43 28.86 -25.84
CA ARG A 71 36.96 27.83 -26.81
C ARG A 71 37.45 28.09 -28.24
N PHE A 72 37.80 27.03 -28.96
CA PHE A 72 38.31 27.11 -30.33
C PHE A 72 37.20 27.25 -31.39
N GLU A 73 36.08 26.54 -31.25
CA GLU A 73 34.91 26.62 -32.16
C GLU A 73 33.60 26.47 -31.36
N PRO A 74 32.87 27.56 -31.06
CA PRO A 74 31.65 27.47 -30.24
C PRO A 74 30.38 27.21 -31.10
N PRO A 75 29.48 26.28 -30.71
CA PRO A 75 28.25 25.99 -31.44
C PRO A 75 27.14 27.00 -31.13
N VAL A 76 26.64 27.71 -32.13
CA VAL A 76 25.59 28.72 -31.99
C VAL A 76 24.41 28.18 -31.13
N ALA A 77 24.06 28.77 -29.98
CA ALA A 77 22.90 28.36 -29.17
C ALA A 77 21.59 28.85 -29.75
N THR A 78 21.60 30.12 -30.11
CA THR A 78 20.42 30.95 -30.37
C THR A 78 20.82 31.95 -31.42
N THR A 79 19.97 32.14 -32.42
CA THR A 79 20.08 33.27 -33.34
C THR A 79 18.76 34.01 -33.33
N GLU A 80 18.83 35.33 -33.29
CA GLU A 80 17.68 36.19 -33.51
C GLU A 80 17.93 36.97 -34.80
N HIS A 81 17.04 36.84 -35.76
CA HIS A 81 17.14 37.54 -37.03
C HIS A 81 16.16 38.71 -37.04
N SER A 82 16.69 39.93 -37.09
CA SER A 82 15.89 41.14 -37.27
C SER A 82 16.14 41.74 -38.65
N ALA A 83 15.08 42.19 -39.31
CA ALA A 83 15.16 42.87 -40.60
C ALA A 83 14.21 44.07 -40.59
N GLN A 84 14.75 45.26 -40.87
CA GLN A 84 13.96 46.48 -40.95
C GLN A 84 13.94 46.99 -42.40
N ARG A 85 12.73 47.18 -42.95
CA ARG A 85 12.53 47.73 -44.30
C ARG A 85 12.17 49.21 -44.19
N GLN A 86 12.95 50.09 -44.82
CA GLN A 86 12.54 51.49 -45.00
C GLN A 86 11.41 51.58 -46.06
N PRO A 87 10.35 52.38 -45.83
CA PRO A 87 9.32 52.59 -46.83
C PRO A 87 9.91 53.32 -48.04
N ALA A 88 9.66 52.80 -49.24
CA ALA A 88 10.17 53.37 -50.47
C ALA A 88 9.39 54.64 -50.83
N SER A 89 10.00 55.81 -50.66
CA SER A 89 9.57 57.02 -51.35
C SER A 89 10.58 57.37 -52.45
N SER A 90 10.06 57.38 -53.68
CA SER A 90 10.66 57.85 -54.94
C SER A 90 11.64 56.92 -55.67
N ALA A 91 11.34 56.82 -56.96
CA ALA A 91 11.97 55.97 -57.95
C ALA A 91 13.38 56.44 -58.35
N ARG A 92 14.16 55.49 -58.85
CA ARG A 92 15.47 55.61 -59.52
C ARG A 92 16.63 56.07 -58.64
N ALA A 93 17.44 55.10 -58.19
CA ALA A 93 18.87 55.02 -58.53
C ALA A 93 19.56 53.93 -57.69
N GLY A 94 20.03 52.90 -58.39
CA GLY A 94 21.07 51.98 -57.92
C GLY A 94 20.63 51.00 -56.84
N VAL A 95 21.06 49.75 -56.96
CA VAL A 95 20.99 48.76 -55.88
C VAL A 95 21.65 49.37 -54.65
N ARG A 96 20.85 49.88 -53.72
CA ARG A 96 21.30 50.31 -52.41
C ARG A 96 21.09 49.13 -51.48
N TRP A 97 22.21 48.50 -51.13
CA TRP A 97 22.32 47.47 -50.11
C TRP A 97 21.47 47.86 -48.91
N ALA A 98 20.43 47.09 -48.63
CA ALA A 98 19.77 47.15 -47.34
C ALA A 98 20.87 46.92 -46.30
N ARG A 99 21.19 47.94 -45.51
CA ARG A 99 22.10 47.79 -44.39
C ARG A 99 21.35 46.95 -43.36
N HIS A 100 21.49 45.64 -43.48
CA HIS A 100 21.04 44.68 -42.48
C HIS A 100 21.93 44.89 -41.25
N HIS A 101 21.45 45.69 -40.29
CA HIS A 101 21.94 45.60 -38.92
C HIS A 101 21.34 44.31 -38.36
N ALA A 102 22.04 43.20 -38.56
CA ALA A 102 21.73 41.96 -37.89
C ALA A 102 22.59 41.90 -36.63
N GLU A 103 22.03 42.43 -35.55
CA GLU A 103 22.56 42.15 -34.22
C GLU A 103 22.04 40.78 -33.81
N GLN A 104 22.89 39.76 -33.91
CA GLN A 104 22.52 38.39 -33.55
C GLN A 104 23.13 38.04 -32.21
N PRO A 105 22.41 38.19 -31.08
CA PRO A 105 22.92 37.72 -29.79
C PRO A 105 23.03 36.19 -29.84
N VAL A 106 24.21 35.70 -30.20
CA VAL A 106 24.51 34.27 -30.18
C VAL A 106 24.91 33.90 -28.77
N ARG A 107 24.01 33.26 -28.03
CA ARG A 107 24.37 32.53 -26.83
C ARG A 107 25.04 31.22 -27.25
N PHE A 108 25.78 30.55 -26.38
CA PHE A 108 26.41 29.25 -26.67
C PHE A 108 26.21 28.39 -25.45
N PRO A 109 25.58 27.20 -25.54
CA PRO A 109 25.35 26.42 -24.36
C PRO A 109 26.33 25.25 -24.20
N ALA A 110 26.64 24.89 -22.96
CA ALA A 110 27.10 23.54 -22.66
C ALA A 110 25.91 22.54 -22.65
N ALA A 111 25.78 21.86 -23.77
CA ALA A 111 25.36 20.46 -23.96
C ALA A 111 23.94 19.96 -23.66
N HIS A 112 23.12 20.47 -22.74
CA HIS A 112 21.84 19.79 -22.42
C HIS A 112 20.63 20.71 -22.20
N PRO A 113 19.46 20.43 -22.83
CA PRO A 113 18.22 21.13 -22.54
C PRO A 113 17.67 20.73 -21.16
N ASN A 114 17.20 21.72 -20.41
CA ASN A 114 16.42 21.50 -19.20
C ASN A 114 15.07 20.87 -19.57
N LEU A 115 14.91 19.58 -19.32
CA LEU A 115 13.63 18.87 -19.39
C LEU A 115 13.02 18.81 -17.98
N ALA A 116 12.48 19.93 -17.52
CA ALA A 116 11.48 19.90 -16.47
C ALA A 116 10.13 20.15 -17.15
N THR A 117 9.44 19.08 -17.53
CA THR A 117 7.99 19.15 -17.69
C THR A 117 7.40 19.13 -16.30
N ASP A 118 6.99 20.29 -15.80
CA ASP A 118 6.07 20.37 -14.67
C ASP A 118 4.74 19.78 -15.14
N ALA A 119 4.60 18.46 -14.99
CA ALA A 119 3.31 17.81 -15.11
C ALA A 119 2.59 18.05 -13.79
N ASP A 120 1.53 18.87 -13.83
CA ASP A 120 0.59 19.00 -12.72
C ASP A 120 -0.10 17.63 -12.52
N ALA A 121 0.51 16.76 -11.71
CA ALA A 121 -0.06 15.44 -11.45
C ALA A 121 -1.32 15.57 -10.58
N LYS A 122 -2.42 15.05 -11.10
CA LYS A 122 -3.67 14.88 -10.37
C LYS A 122 -3.67 13.49 -9.74
N THR A 123 -4.33 13.36 -8.60
CA THR A 123 -4.70 12.05 -8.05
C THR A 123 -5.62 11.35 -9.04
N GLU A 124 -5.36 10.08 -9.34
CA GLU A 124 -6.07 9.32 -10.37
C GLU A 124 -6.70 8.04 -9.80
N HIS A 125 -7.67 7.50 -10.54
CA HIS A 125 -8.28 6.20 -10.25
C HIS A 125 -7.74 5.13 -11.21
N GLY A 126 -7.42 3.96 -10.67
CA GLY A 126 -6.98 2.80 -11.42
C GLY A 126 -7.70 1.54 -10.96
N TRP A 127 -7.75 0.54 -11.84
CA TRP A 127 -8.29 -0.77 -11.52
C TRP A 127 -7.13 -1.76 -11.52
N PRO A 128 -6.91 -2.57 -10.47
CA PRO A 128 -6.05 -3.74 -10.59
C PRO A 128 -6.55 -4.55 -11.78
N THR A 129 -5.64 -4.79 -12.71
CA THR A 129 -5.92 -5.42 -13.99
C THR A 129 -6.63 -6.74 -13.76
N ASP A 130 -7.95 -6.73 -13.91
CA ASP A 130 -8.68 -7.56 -14.86
C ASP A 130 -10.17 -7.17 -14.89
N ARG A 131 -10.59 -6.39 -15.89
CA ARG A 131 -12.01 -6.33 -16.28
C ARG A 131 -12.34 -7.26 -17.46
N ASP A 132 -11.33 -7.90 -18.06
CA ASP A 132 -11.46 -9.09 -18.93
C ASP A 132 -10.06 -9.57 -19.37
N GLY A 133 -9.57 -10.68 -18.78
CA GLY A 133 -8.48 -11.53 -19.30
C GLY A 133 -7.01 -11.05 -19.20
N GLY A 134 -6.44 -11.03 -17.99
CA GLY A 134 -5.29 -10.19 -17.75
C GLY A 134 -4.42 -10.45 -16.52
N GLY A 135 -4.93 -11.02 -15.43
CA GLY A 135 -4.10 -11.92 -14.62
C GLY A 135 -3.85 -13.22 -15.41
N PRO A 136 -3.11 -14.20 -14.88
CA PRO A 136 -3.26 -15.57 -15.36
C PRO A 136 -4.77 -15.88 -15.35
N ALA A 137 -5.33 -16.28 -16.49
CA ALA A 137 -6.78 -16.39 -16.64
C ALA A 137 -7.39 -17.22 -15.48
N GLY A 138 -8.39 -16.65 -14.81
CA GLY A 138 -9.05 -17.29 -13.65
C GLY A 138 -8.41 -17.00 -12.29
N GLU A 139 -7.42 -16.11 -12.20
CA GLU A 139 -6.92 -15.60 -10.92
C GLU A 139 -7.80 -14.49 -10.33
N GLU A 140 -7.87 -14.44 -9.01
CA GLU A 140 -8.60 -13.40 -8.26
C GLU A 140 -7.65 -12.40 -7.59
N ILE A 141 -6.39 -12.79 -7.38
CA ILE A 141 -5.34 -12.02 -6.70
C ILE A 141 -4.06 -12.16 -7.51
N TYR A 142 -3.46 -11.03 -7.89
CA TYR A 142 -2.19 -11.02 -8.63
C TYR A 142 -1.24 -9.99 -8.02
N CYS A 143 -0.22 -10.47 -7.32
CA CYS A 143 0.81 -9.65 -6.71
C CYS A 143 2.17 -10.34 -6.74
N ASP A 144 3.25 -9.57 -6.57
CA ASP A 144 4.61 -10.09 -6.43
C ASP A 144 5.03 -10.31 -4.96
N GLU A 145 6.29 -10.69 -4.74
CA GLU A 145 6.88 -10.96 -3.42
C GLU A 145 6.84 -9.76 -2.45
N PHE A 146 6.63 -8.55 -2.96
CA PHE A 146 6.53 -7.32 -2.18
C PHE A 146 5.09 -6.85 -1.98
N GLY A 147 4.10 -7.62 -2.46
CA GLY A 147 2.69 -7.23 -2.42
C GLY A 147 2.35 -6.08 -3.37
N ARG A 148 3.17 -5.85 -4.40
CA ARG A 148 2.87 -4.89 -5.47
C ARG A 148 1.85 -5.49 -6.42
N ILE A 149 1.06 -4.63 -7.05
CA ILE A 149 0.04 -5.02 -8.03
C ILE A 149 0.28 -4.34 -9.37
N ARG A 150 -0.45 -4.77 -10.40
CA ARG A 150 -0.50 -4.09 -11.70
C ARG A 150 -1.88 -3.51 -11.94
N LEU A 151 -1.95 -2.38 -12.62
CA LEU A 151 -3.16 -1.58 -12.80
C LEU A 151 -3.40 -1.26 -14.28
N GLN A 152 -4.68 -1.13 -14.65
CA GLN A 152 -5.11 -0.48 -15.87
C GLN A 152 -5.58 0.92 -15.48
N PHE A 153 -4.93 1.95 -16.00
CA PHE A 153 -5.40 3.32 -15.85
C PHE A 153 -6.58 3.59 -16.77
N LEU A 154 -7.53 4.41 -16.31
CA LEU A 154 -8.74 4.73 -17.06
C LEU A 154 -8.46 5.47 -18.39
N TRP A 155 -7.37 6.23 -18.44
CA TRP A 155 -6.94 6.97 -19.63
C TRP A 155 -6.06 6.14 -20.58
N ASP A 156 -5.59 4.98 -20.16
CA ASP A 156 -4.77 4.12 -21.01
C ASP A 156 -5.66 3.38 -22.02
N ARG A 157 -5.54 3.79 -23.28
CA ARG A 157 -6.28 3.25 -24.43
C ARG A 157 -5.57 2.09 -25.13
N TYR A 158 -4.30 1.85 -24.80
CA TYR A 158 -3.46 0.87 -25.47
C TYR A 158 -3.33 -0.41 -24.63
N GLY A 159 -3.43 -0.28 -23.31
CA GLY A 159 -3.49 -1.40 -22.37
C GLY A 159 -4.64 -2.33 -22.69
N LYS A 160 -4.37 -3.63 -22.52
CA LYS A 160 -5.35 -4.70 -22.74
C LYS A 160 -5.98 -5.16 -21.42
N SER A 161 -5.87 -4.35 -20.36
CA SER A 161 -6.25 -4.72 -19.00
C SER A 161 -5.61 -6.03 -18.52
N ASN A 162 -4.38 -6.30 -18.97
CA ASN A 162 -3.62 -7.49 -18.63
C ASN A 162 -2.37 -7.25 -17.80
N ASP A 163 -1.65 -8.32 -17.52
CA ASP A 163 -0.43 -8.34 -16.73
C ASP A 163 0.58 -7.36 -17.30
N ASN A 164 0.58 -7.05 -18.59
CA ASN A 164 1.50 -6.10 -19.20
C ASN A 164 1.01 -4.64 -19.22
N SER A 165 -0.11 -4.31 -18.57
CA SER A 165 -0.70 -2.96 -18.62
C SER A 165 0.06 -1.91 -17.82
N SER A 166 0.81 -2.31 -16.79
CA SER A 166 1.63 -1.39 -16.01
C SER A 166 2.90 -2.05 -15.46
N CYS A 167 3.77 -1.23 -14.90
CA CYS A 167 4.80 -1.68 -13.98
C CYS A 167 4.19 -2.24 -12.68
N TRP A 168 5.03 -2.81 -11.81
CA TRP A 168 4.62 -3.18 -10.46
C TRP A 168 4.50 -1.94 -9.56
N ILE A 169 3.31 -1.73 -9.02
CA ILE A 169 2.93 -0.56 -8.24
C ILE A 169 2.77 -0.94 -6.76
N ARG A 170 3.41 -0.18 -5.87
CA ARG A 170 3.31 -0.40 -4.42
C ARG A 170 1.92 -0.02 -3.92
N VAL A 171 1.46 -0.75 -2.90
CA VAL A 171 0.17 -0.52 -2.23
C VAL A 171 0.42 -0.10 -0.80
N THR A 172 -0.05 1.10 -0.42
CA THR A 172 -0.03 1.54 0.97
C THR A 172 -0.80 0.58 1.85
N GLN A 173 -0.25 0.28 3.02
CA GLN A 173 -0.90 -0.54 4.04
C GLN A 173 -1.22 0.35 5.25
N PRO A 174 -2.27 0.04 6.03
CA PRO A 174 -2.56 0.78 7.27
C PRO A 174 -1.42 0.73 8.29
N TRP A 175 -0.66 -0.37 8.31
CA TRP A 175 0.51 -0.54 9.18
C TRP A 175 1.52 -1.50 8.54
N ALA A 176 2.75 -1.06 8.29
CA ALA A 176 3.78 -1.88 7.64
C ALA A 176 5.11 -1.80 8.40
N GLY A 177 5.47 -2.88 9.10
CA GLY A 177 6.77 -3.08 9.74
C GLY A 177 7.57 -4.19 9.06
N GLN A 178 8.82 -4.37 9.48
CA GLN A 178 9.69 -5.41 8.92
C GLN A 178 9.23 -6.81 9.39
N GLY A 179 8.42 -7.48 8.55
CA GLY A 179 7.89 -8.83 8.83
C GLY A 179 6.63 -8.86 9.70
N TRP A 180 6.00 -7.72 9.95
CA TRP A 180 4.79 -7.61 10.78
C TRP A 180 3.94 -6.40 10.35
N GLY A 181 2.64 -6.42 10.63
CA GLY A 181 1.72 -5.33 10.29
C GLY A 181 0.39 -5.83 9.74
N MET A 182 -0.31 -4.96 9.01
CA MET A 182 -1.56 -5.26 8.31
C MET A 182 -1.28 -5.44 6.82
N LEU A 183 -1.81 -6.50 6.23
CA LEU A 183 -1.70 -6.77 4.81
C LEU A 183 -3.05 -7.17 4.24
N ALA A 184 -3.55 -6.39 3.31
CA ALA A 184 -4.67 -6.78 2.47
C ALA A 184 -4.27 -6.47 1.03
N ILE A 185 -4.17 -7.45 0.15
CA ILE A 185 -3.83 -7.20 -1.26
C ILE A 185 -5.12 -6.85 -2.02
N PRO A 186 -5.16 -5.76 -2.81
CA PRO A 186 -6.27 -5.49 -3.71
C PRO A 186 -6.49 -6.68 -4.65
N ARG A 187 -7.73 -7.13 -4.74
CA ARG A 187 -8.12 -8.18 -5.70
C ARG A 187 -8.27 -7.58 -7.09
N ILE A 188 -8.15 -8.45 -8.07
CA ILE A 188 -8.47 -8.15 -9.46
C ILE A 188 -9.89 -7.55 -9.55
N GLY A 189 -10.05 -6.48 -10.33
CA GLY A 189 -11.33 -5.80 -10.55
C GLY A 189 -11.79 -4.86 -9.44
N GLN A 190 -11.06 -4.75 -8.32
CA GLN A 190 -11.35 -3.73 -7.30
C GLN A 190 -10.97 -2.33 -7.80
N GLU A 191 -11.46 -1.26 -7.19
CA GLU A 191 -11.00 0.09 -7.54
C GLU A 191 -9.96 0.56 -6.53
N VAL A 192 -8.89 1.16 -7.04
CA VAL A 192 -7.82 1.74 -6.22
C VAL A 192 -7.58 3.20 -6.58
N VAL A 193 -7.20 3.97 -5.57
CA VAL A 193 -6.75 5.36 -5.74
C VAL A 193 -5.24 5.34 -5.91
N VAL A 194 -4.77 5.98 -6.97
CA VAL A 194 -3.35 6.07 -7.34
C VAL A 194 -2.90 7.51 -7.18
N ASP A 195 -1.79 7.67 -6.48
CA ASP A 195 -1.03 8.91 -6.41
C ASP A 195 0.32 8.73 -7.10
N PHE A 196 1.00 9.82 -7.37
CA PHE A 196 2.28 9.84 -8.07
C PHE A 196 3.32 10.53 -7.21
N LEU A 197 4.40 9.82 -6.87
CA LEU A 197 5.43 10.35 -5.98
C LEU A 197 6.06 11.60 -6.58
N HIS A 198 6.01 12.71 -5.84
CA HIS A 198 6.46 14.03 -6.32
C HIS A 198 5.76 14.49 -7.60
N GLY A 199 4.56 13.96 -7.88
CA GLY A 199 3.83 14.22 -9.12
C GLY A 199 4.48 13.62 -10.38
N ASP A 200 5.41 12.67 -10.25
CA ASP A 200 6.03 11.99 -11.39
C ASP A 200 5.12 10.84 -11.88
N PRO A 201 4.51 10.91 -13.09
CA PRO A 201 3.67 9.85 -13.63
C PRO A 201 4.39 8.49 -13.74
N ASP A 202 5.72 8.50 -13.79
CA ASP A 202 6.55 7.30 -13.84
C ASP A 202 6.75 6.65 -12.46
N GLN A 203 6.24 7.27 -11.39
CA GLN A 203 6.35 6.79 -10.01
C GLN A 203 4.98 6.64 -9.31
N PRO A 204 4.08 5.79 -9.83
CA PRO A 204 2.79 5.55 -9.21
C PRO A 204 2.91 4.83 -7.86
N ILE A 205 1.96 5.12 -6.97
CA ILE A 205 1.74 4.45 -5.70
C ILE A 205 0.24 4.37 -5.40
N VAL A 206 -0.27 3.20 -5.03
CA VAL A 206 -1.66 3.06 -4.59
C VAL A 206 -1.79 3.55 -3.17
N THR A 207 -2.66 4.55 -2.93
CA THR A 207 -2.85 5.21 -1.63
C THR A 207 -4.18 4.89 -0.96
N GLY A 208 -5.14 4.34 -1.70
CA GLY A 208 -6.48 4.10 -1.18
C GLY A 208 -7.29 3.10 -1.99
N ARG A 209 -8.49 2.83 -1.49
CA ARG A 209 -9.50 1.96 -2.11
C ARG A 209 -10.87 2.58 -1.94
N THR A 210 -11.74 2.31 -2.90
CA THR A 210 -13.11 2.83 -2.90
C THR A 210 -14.09 1.71 -3.20
N TYR A 211 -15.26 1.82 -2.57
CA TYR A 211 -16.45 1.11 -3.01
C TYR A 211 -17.14 1.94 -4.10
N HIS A 212 -17.82 1.26 -5.02
CA HIS A 212 -18.62 1.87 -6.09
C HIS A 212 -19.79 0.93 -6.42
N ALA A 213 -20.59 1.26 -7.43
CA ALA A 213 -21.84 0.54 -7.74
C ALA A 213 -21.67 -0.98 -7.98
N ASN A 214 -20.53 -1.45 -8.49
CA ASN A 214 -20.26 -2.88 -8.70
C ASN A 214 -19.40 -3.52 -7.59
N ASN A 215 -18.62 -2.73 -6.87
CA ASN A 215 -17.91 -3.14 -5.66
C ASN A 215 -18.58 -2.48 -4.46
N ILE A 216 -19.70 -3.06 -4.01
CA ILE A 216 -20.51 -2.48 -2.93
C ILE A 216 -19.85 -2.72 -1.55
N PRO A 217 -20.06 -1.81 -0.58
CA PRO A 217 -19.59 -2.01 0.78
C PRO A 217 -20.27 -3.20 1.45
N PRO A 218 -19.62 -3.85 2.44
CA PRO A 218 -20.26 -4.90 3.23
C PRO A 218 -21.45 -4.34 4.02
N GLY A 219 -22.49 -5.16 4.18
CA GLY A 219 -23.73 -4.76 4.84
C GLY A 219 -24.77 -4.23 3.86
N SER A 220 -25.69 -3.42 4.37
CA SER A 220 -26.85 -2.91 3.62
C SER A 220 -27.01 -1.41 3.83
N LEU A 221 -26.00 -0.63 3.43
CA LEU A 221 -26.04 0.83 3.55
C LEU A 221 -27.20 1.43 2.73
N PRO A 222 -27.93 2.43 3.26
CA PRO A 222 -27.66 3.17 4.51
C PRO A 222 -28.24 2.54 5.80
N ALA A 223 -28.90 1.38 5.73
CA ALA A 223 -29.52 0.76 6.91
C ALA A 223 -28.48 0.34 7.96
N SER A 224 -27.31 -0.15 7.55
CA SER A 224 -26.20 -0.55 8.42
C SER A 224 -25.20 0.58 8.73
N LYS A 225 -25.63 1.85 8.75
CA LYS A 225 -24.72 3.02 8.91
C LYS A 225 -23.98 3.10 10.25
N THR A 226 -24.46 2.38 11.27
CA THR A 226 -23.84 2.27 12.60
C THR A 226 -22.89 1.08 12.72
N GLN A 227 -22.69 0.33 11.62
CA GLN A 227 -21.84 -0.85 11.62
C GLN A 227 -20.45 -0.53 11.07
N MET A 228 -19.45 -1.15 11.68
CA MET A 228 -18.08 -1.23 11.16
C MET A 228 -17.71 -2.70 10.99
N ALA A 229 -17.06 -3.06 9.88
CA ALA A 229 -16.71 -4.46 9.61
C ALA A 229 -15.35 -4.61 8.94
N PHE A 230 -14.60 -5.62 9.40
CA PHE A 230 -13.47 -6.21 8.69
C PHE A 230 -13.94 -7.55 8.13
N ARG A 231 -14.36 -7.55 6.86
CA ARG A 231 -14.88 -8.73 6.17
C ARG A 231 -13.92 -9.17 5.06
N SER A 232 -13.55 -10.44 5.06
CA SER A 232 -12.81 -11.06 3.96
C SER A 232 -13.75 -11.73 2.95
N LYS A 233 -13.21 -12.37 1.93
CA LYS A 233 -13.95 -13.25 1.02
C LYS A 233 -13.14 -14.52 0.81
N THR A 234 -13.77 -15.69 0.82
CA THR A 234 -13.11 -16.94 0.44
C THR A 234 -12.47 -16.78 -0.95
N HIS A 235 -11.20 -17.12 -1.09
CA HIS A 235 -10.52 -17.04 -2.39
C HIS A 235 -11.02 -18.17 -3.30
N LYS A 236 -11.41 -17.84 -4.54
CA LYS A 236 -11.97 -18.81 -5.51
C LYS A 236 -13.11 -19.66 -4.92
N GLY A 237 -13.96 -19.08 -4.08
CA GLY A 237 -15.09 -19.76 -3.47
C GLY A 237 -16.04 -18.80 -2.75
N GLU A 238 -17.07 -19.38 -2.14
CA GLU A 238 -18.10 -18.65 -1.41
C GLU A 238 -17.78 -18.54 0.09
N GLY A 239 -18.33 -17.53 0.75
CA GLY A 239 -18.17 -17.31 2.19
C GLY A 239 -17.15 -16.24 2.59
N PHE A 240 -16.99 -16.03 3.90
CA PHE A 240 -16.17 -14.95 4.46
C PHE A 240 -15.79 -15.18 5.91
N ASN A 241 -14.66 -14.59 6.33
CA ASN A 241 -14.40 -14.33 7.75
C ASN A 241 -14.78 -12.88 8.06
N GLU A 242 -15.29 -12.62 9.27
CA GLU A 242 -15.70 -11.27 9.64
C GLU A 242 -15.44 -10.97 11.12
N LEU A 243 -14.97 -9.75 11.37
CA LEU A 243 -15.06 -9.07 12.66
C LEU A 243 -15.93 -7.82 12.46
N ARG A 244 -17.10 -7.77 13.10
CA ARG A 244 -18.08 -6.68 12.93
C ARG A 244 -18.48 -6.09 14.27
N PHE A 245 -18.57 -4.77 14.29
CA PHE A 245 -19.01 -3.94 15.41
C PHE A 245 -20.34 -3.29 15.03
N GLU A 246 -21.31 -3.31 15.95
CA GLU A 246 -22.56 -2.56 15.88
C GLU A 246 -22.55 -1.52 16.99
N ASP A 247 -22.70 -0.25 16.63
CA ASP A 247 -22.66 0.90 17.54
C ASP A 247 -24.05 1.55 17.72
N ALA A 248 -25.12 0.92 17.22
CA ALA A 248 -26.48 1.38 17.47
C ALA A 248 -26.81 1.30 18.97
N LYS A 249 -27.23 2.44 19.55
CA LYS A 249 -27.55 2.55 20.98
C LYS A 249 -28.59 1.52 21.43
N GLY A 250 -28.25 0.73 22.44
CA GLY A 250 -29.09 -0.34 22.99
C GLY A 250 -29.10 -1.63 22.17
N GLY A 251 -28.37 -1.68 21.06
CA GLY A 251 -28.17 -2.85 20.21
C GLY A 251 -26.69 -3.12 19.94
N GLU A 252 -25.80 -2.57 20.79
CA GLU A 252 -24.36 -2.68 20.61
C GLU A 252 -23.92 -4.15 20.59
N GLY A 253 -22.99 -4.48 19.70
CA GLY A 253 -22.59 -5.87 19.54
C GLY A 253 -21.24 -6.05 18.85
N LEU A 254 -20.50 -7.07 19.31
CA LEU A 254 -19.29 -7.56 18.66
C LEU A 254 -19.57 -8.94 18.07
N PHE A 255 -19.39 -9.09 16.77
CA PHE A 255 -19.63 -10.32 16.03
C PHE A 255 -18.32 -10.80 15.43
N MET A 256 -18.01 -12.07 15.65
CA MET A 256 -16.86 -12.73 15.07
C MET A 256 -17.33 -13.99 14.35
N HIS A 257 -17.07 -14.06 13.05
CA HIS A 257 -17.44 -15.17 12.19
C HIS A 257 -16.19 -15.78 11.57
N ALA A 258 -16.00 -17.08 11.76
CA ALA A 258 -14.99 -17.87 11.08
C ALA A 258 -15.70 -18.81 10.08
N GLN A 259 -15.27 -18.76 8.82
CA GLN A 259 -15.87 -19.56 7.74
C GLN A 259 -15.62 -21.08 7.92
N LYS A 260 -14.55 -21.44 8.62
CA LYS A 260 -14.16 -22.84 8.84
C LYS A 260 -13.58 -23.04 10.23
N ASP A 261 -12.26 -22.91 10.37
CA ASP A 261 -11.55 -23.18 11.62
C ASP A 261 -11.28 -21.86 12.35
N MET A 262 -11.49 -21.84 13.67
CA MET A 262 -11.06 -20.75 14.55
C MET A 262 -10.11 -21.33 15.59
N SER A 263 -8.87 -20.84 15.62
CA SER A 263 -7.87 -21.20 16.63
C SER A 263 -7.55 -20.00 17.51
N THR A 264 -7.24 -20.25 18.78
CA THR A 264 -6.84 -19.21 19.73
C THR A 264 -5.72 -19.75 20.61
N THR A 265 -4.57 -19.09 20.56
CA THR A 265 -3.40 -19.41 21.39
C THR A 265 -3.12 -18.22 22.30
N VAL A 266 -3.11 -18.46 23.60
CA VAL A 266 -2.75 -17.46 24.61
C VAL A 266 -1.55 -18.00 25.38
N LEU A 267 -0.45 -17.24 25.39
CA LEU A 267 0.84 -17.71 25.94
C LEU A 267 0.94 -17.58 27.46
N ASN A 268 0.07 -16.77 28.07
CA ASN A 268 0.03 -16.56 29.51
C ASN A 268 -1.41 -16.71 30.02
N ASP A 269 -2.08 -15.61 30.36
CA ASP A 269 -3.39 -15.65 31.00
C ASP A 269 -4.53 -15.25 30.05
N ARG A 270 -5.66 -15.95 30.13
CA ARG A 270 -6.93 -15.56 29.51
C ARG A 270 -7.99 -15.36 30.59
N ALA A 271 -8.56 -14.17 30.66
CA ALA A 271 -9.74 -13.88 31.47
C ALA A 271 -10.98 -13.72 30.59
N THR A 272 -12.14 -14.12 31.09
CA THR A 272 -13.44 -13.89 30.44
C THR A 272 -14.47 -13.58 31.52
N GLN A 273 -15.12 -12.43 31.40
CA GLN A 273 -16.17 -11.99 32.33
C GLN A 273 -17.42 -11.66 31.52
N VAL A 274 -18.51 -12.33 31.85
CA VAL A 274 -19.83 -12.10 31.25
C VAL A 274 -20.76 -11.66 32.39
N MET A 275 -21.28 -10.43 32.29
CA MET A 275 -22.04 -9.79 33.37
C MET A 275 -23.52 -10.22 33.41
N HIS A 276 -23.98 -10.86 32.34
CA HIS A 276 -25.33 -11.41 32.24
C HIS A 276 -25.22 -12.90 31.91
N ASP A 277 -25.65 -13.32 30.73
CA ASP A 277 -25.71 -14.74 30.37
C ASP A 277 -24.62 -15.14 29.37
N HIS A 278 -24.07 -16.34 29.56
CA HIS A 278 -23.20 -17.00 28.60
C HIS A 278 -23.88 -18.26 28.06
N THR A 279 -23.96 -18.37 26.73
CA THR A 279 -24.43 -19.57 26.03
C THR A 279 -23.32 -20.09 25.13
N GLU A 280 -23.04 -21.39 25.22
CA GLU A 280 -22.08 -22.09 24.36
C GLU A 280 -22.75 -23.35 23.82
N ALA A 281 -22.62 -23.58 22.51
CA ALA A 281 -23.19 -24.75 21.84
C ALA A 281 -22.13 -25.37 20.92
N ILE A 282 -21.86 -26.67 21.14
CA ILE A 282 -20.91 -27.45 20.36
C ILE A 282 -21.72 -28.48 19.57
N GLY A 283 -21.63 -28.44 18.24
CA GLY A 283 -22.42 -29.30 17.35
C GLY A 283 -21.92 -30.75 17.26
N HIS A 284 -20.71 -31.03 17.76
CA HIS A 284 -20.11 -32.36 17.77
C HIS A 284 -19.42 -32.61 19.12
N ASP A 285 -18.08 -32.64 19.18
CA ASP A 285 -17.35 -33.00 20.39
C ASP A 285 -16.69 -31.79 21.05
N GLN A 286 -16.67 -31.77 22.39
CA GLN A 286 -15.88 -30.85 23.20
C GLN A 286 -14.86 -31.64 24.03
N VAL A 287 -13.58 -31.26 23.93
CA VAL A 287 -12.51 -31.80 24.77
C VAL A 287 -11.95 -30.67 25.62
N LEU A 288 -11.91 -30.89 26.94
CA LEU A 288 -11.31 -29.97 27.91
C LEU A 288 -10.18 -30.67 28.64
N SER A 289 -8.96 -30.17 28.52
CA SER A 289 -7.80 -30.63 29.27
C SER A 289 -7.29 -29.49 30.16
N VAL A 290 -7.25 -29.74 31.46
CA VAL A 290 -6.68 -28.83 32.47
C VAL A 290 -5.55 -29.59 33.14
N ARG A 291 -4.32 -29.08 33.04
CA ARG A 291 -3.11 -29.79 33.51
C ARG A 291 -2.88 -29.73 35.01
N ASN A 292 -3.42 -28.70 35.65
CA ASN A 292 -3.34 -28.52 37.09
C ASN A 292 -4.77 -28.53 37.65
N ASP A 293 -5.21 -27.43 38.26
CA ASP A 293 -6.50 -27.40 38.96
C ASP A 293 -7.63 -26.83 38.09
N ARG A 294 -8.81 -27.46 38.20
CA ARG A 294 -10.08 -26.91 37.69
C ARG A 294 -10.99 -26.62 38.88
N PHE A 295 -11.26 -25.34 39.11
CA PHE A 295 -12.28 -24.89 40.07
C PHE A 295 -13.57 -24.50 39.33
N LYS A 296 -14.73 -24.92 39.86
CA LYS A 296 -16.05 -24.56 39.34
C LYS A 296 -16.98 -24.29 40.52
N GLU A 297 -17.51 -23.08 40.60
CA GLU A 297 -18.49 -22.68 41.60
C GLU A 297 -19.79 -22.28 40.91
N ILE A 298 -20.91 -22.77 41.45
CA ILE A 298 -22.26 -22.42 41.00
C ILE A 298 -23.05 -22.02 42.24
N GLN A 299 -23.42 -20.74 42.34
CA GLN A 299 -24.22 -20.25 43.48
C GLN A 299 -25.68 -20.69 43.40
N GLY A 300 -26.19 -20.83 42.17
CA GLY A 300 -27.55 -21.25 41.88
C GLY A 300 -27.67 -22.75 41.63
N LYS A 301 -28.38 -23.09 40.56
CA LYS A 301 -28.67 -24.48 40.17
C LYS A 301 -27.68 -24.94 39.11
N GLU A 302 -27.06 -26.10 39.33
CA GLU A 302 -26.39 -26.85 38.27
C GLU A 302 -27.30 -27.98 37.77
N VAL A 303 -27.43 -28.12 36.45
CA VAL A 303 -28.11 -29.26 35.81
C VAL A 303 -27.18 -29.85 34.78
N THR A 304 -26.95 -31.16 34.89
CA THR A 304 -26.16 -31.93 33.91
C THR A 304 -27.03 -33.06 33.39
N ALA A 305 -27.37 -33.02 32.10
CA ALA A 305 -28.10 -34.07 31.41
C ALA A 305 -27.16 -34.80 30.45
N ILE A 306 -27.03 -36.12 30.63
CA ILE A 306 -26.20 -36.99 29.80
C ILE A 306 -27.11 -38.11 29.32
N SER A 307 -27.28 -38.22 27.99
CA SER A 307 -28.23 -39.15 27.38
C SER A 307 -27.69 -40.57 27.24
N LYS A 308 -26.36 -40.72 27.24
CA LYS A 308 -25.65 -41.99 27.19
C LYS A 308 -24.86 -42.18 28.48
N ASP A 309 -23.58 -42.52 28.36
CA ASP A 309 -22.75 -42.89 29.49
C ASP A 309 -22.04 -41.69 30.11
N ARG A 310 -21.95 -41.69 31.44
CA ARG A 310 -21.08 -40.81 32.21
C ARG A 310 -20.01 -41.66 32.88
N GLN A 311 -18.76 -41.47 32.47
CA GLN A 311 -17.60 -42.07 33.14
C GLN A 311 -16.85 -41.02 33.94
N ILE A 312 -16.50 -41.35 35.18
CA ILE A 312 -15.65 -40.53 36.05
C ILE A 312 -14.57 -41.45 36.61
N ALA A 313 -13.31 -41.13 36.36
CA ALA A 313 -12.16 -41.80 36.97
C ALA A 313 -11.41 -40.79 37.83
N VAL A 314 -11.17 -41.14 39.10
CA VAL A 314 -10.42 -40.33 40.06
C VAL A 314 -9.34 -41.23 40.65
N GLU A 315 -8.07 -40.89 40.43
CA GLU A 315 -6.93 -41.65 40.95
C GLU A 315 -6.68 -41.36 42.44
N GLY A 316 -6.97 -40.13 42.87
CA GLY A 316 -6.88 -39.70 44.26
C GLY A 316 -8.18 -39.90 45.04
N GLY A 317 -8.49 -38.95 45.93
CA GLY A 317 -9.74 -38.96 46.71
C GLY A 317 -10.89 -38.25 45.99
N SER A 318 -12.10 -38.78 46.16
CA SER A 318 -13.35 -38.11 45.75
C SER A 318 -14.24 -37.91 46.98
N LEU A 319 -14.62 -36.66 47.27
CA LEU A 319 -15.54 -36.29 48.34
C LEU A 319 -16.83 -35.72 47.76
N LEU A 320 -17.97 -36.28 48.17
CA LEU A 320 -19.29 -35.71 47.93
C LEU A 320 -19.88 -35.33 49.30
N GLU A 321 -19.93 -34.04 49.61
CA GLU A 321 -20.61 -33.53 50.80
C GLU A 321 -21.98 -32.96 50.42
N VAL A 322 -23.04 -33.45 51.06
CA VAL A 322 -24.39 -32.93 50.88
C VAL A 322 -24.98 -32.57 52.24
N LYS A 323 -25.16 -31.27 52.50
CA LYS A 323 -25.61 -30.74 53.80
C LYS A 323 -27.10 -30.95 54.09
N LYS A 324 -27.90 -31.15 53.04
CA LYS A 324 -29.36 -31.36 53.15
C LYS A 324 -29.72 -32.74 52.59
N LYS A 325 -30.44 -32.76 51.47
CA LYS A 325 -30.96 -33.99 50.87
C LYS A 325 -30.07 -34.43 49.72
N HIS A 326 -29.56 -35.65 49.80
CA HIS A 326 -29.04 -36.38 48.65
C HIS A 326 -30.07 -37.44 48.25
N LEU A 327 -30.59 -37.35 47.03
CA LEU A 327 -31.48 -38.36 46.46
C LEU A 327 -30.80 -38.95 45.22
N HIS A 328 -30.62 -40.26 45.23
CA HIS A 328 -30.10 -40.99 44.09
C HIS A 328 -31.13 -42.04 43.68
N LEU A 329 -31.83 -41.79 42.58
CA LEU A 329 -32.83 -42.69 42.02
C LEU A 329 -32.20 -43.55 40.92
N LEU A 330 -32.48 -44.85 40.98
CA LEU A 330 -32.07 -45.80 39.96
C LEU A 330 -33.30 -46.58 39.51
N HIS A 331 -33.53 -46.60 38.21
CA HIS A 331 -34.62 -47.38 37.62
C HIS A 331 -34.22 -48.83 37.33
N GLN A 332 -32.92 -49.14 37.42
CA GLN A 332 -32.37 -50.47 37.22
C GLN A 332 -31.35 -50.80 38.33
N ARG A 333 -30.57 -51.86 38.14
CA ARG A 333 -29.62 -52.33 39.15
C ARG A 333 -28.43 -51.39 39.27
N ARG A 334 -27.98 -51.16 40.50
CA ARG A 334 -26.63 -50.66 40.79
C ARG A 334 -25.71 -51.86 40.94
N HIS A 335 -24.57 -51.85 40.25
CA HIS A 335 -23.42 -52.67 40.61
C HIS A 335 -22.39 -51.77 41.29
N GLN A 336 -21.84 -52.20 42.42
CA GLN A 336 -20.82 -51.46 43.12
C GLN A 336 -19.82 -52.44 43.70
N ASP A 337 -18.62 -52.45 43.14
CA ASP A 337 -17.53 -53.28 43.61
C ASP A 337 -16.60 -52.47 44.50
N PHE A 338 -16.23 -53.07 45.62
CA PHE A 338 -15.28 -52.48 46.56
C PHE A 338 -14.07 -53.37 46.67
N TYR A 339 -12.92 -52.85 46.25
CA TYR A 339 -11.63 -53.51 46.37
C TYR A 339 -10.83 -52.82 47.48
N GLY A 340 -11.04 -53.23 48.74
CA GLY A 340 -10.35 -52.65 49.90
C GLY A 340 -11.18 -52.58 51.18
N ARG A 341 -10.66 -51.86 52.19
CA ARG A 341 -11.32 -51.69 53.49
C ARG A 341 -12.40 -50.61 53.39
N CYS A 342 -13.67 -51.01 53.50
CA CYS A 342 -14.81 -50.09 53.56
C CYS A 342 -15.21 -49.84 55.02
N GLN A 343 -15.36 -48.57 55.40
CA GLN A 343 -15.93 -48.19 56.69
C GLN A 343 -17.21 -47.40 56.43
N HIS A 344 -18.34 -47.97 56.83
CA HIS A 344 -19.63 -47.28 56.84
C HIS A 344 -19.91 -46.81 58.27
N TYR A 345 -19.92 -45.49 58.47
CA TYR A 345 -20.41 -44.90 59.71
C TYR A 345 -21.80 -44.32 59.46
N VAL A 346 -22.81 -44.90 60.10
CA VAL A 346 -24.15 -44.34 60.17
C VAL A 346 -24.27 -43.66 61.52
N GLY A 347 -24.43 -42.33 61.55
CA GLY A 347 -24.67 -41.58 62.78
C GLY A 347 -26.04 -41.91 63.40
N PRO A 348 -26.28 -41.61 64.69
CA PRO A 348 -27.54 -41.87 65.35
C PRO A 348 -28.70 -41.18 64.61
N CYS A 349 -29.68 -41.98 64.20
CA CYS A 349 -30.89 -41.48 63.55
C CYS A 349 -31.74 -40.77 64.62
N GLY A 350 -31.81 -39.44 64.57
CA GLY A 350 -32.69 -38.68 65.46
C GLY A 350 -34.14 -39.02 65.16
N GLN A 351 -34.81 -39.70 66.10
CA GLN A 351 -36.26 -39.79 66.13
C GLN A 351 -36.82 -38.40 66.44
N TYR A 352 -37.60 -37.83 65.53
CA TYR A 352 -38.48 -36.69 65.82
C TYR A 352 -39.88 -37.19 66.09
#